data_AF-A0A8B9N6M3-F1
#
_entry.id   AF-A0A8B9N6M3-F1
#
_cell.length_a   1.000
_cell.length_b   1.000
_cell.length_c   1.000
_cell.angle_alpha   90.00
_cell.angle_beta   90.00
_cell.angle_gamma   90.00
#
_symmetry.space_group_name_H-M   'P 1'
#
loop_
_entity.id
_entity.type
_entity.pdbx_description
1 polymer ?
#
loop_
_entity_poly.entity_id
_entity_poly.type
_entity_poly.pdbx_seq_one_letter_code
_entity_poly.pdbx_strand_id
1 'polypeptide(L)'
;MPGASIALICLTRRVGGWGTEPAAAADGGSDLGGDTGSRVGGGNTLEGGAAAPGQALLTPKPITKDETCGAGLFEASIACSHVPSSLFSRIPFKIGQPKKQIVPKTVERDFEREYGKLQQLEDQTKKLQKDMKKSTDADLAMSKSAVKISSDLLSNPLCEQEPSFLEMVTAFDTAMKRMDSFNQEKVNQIQKTVIEPLKKFSSVFPSLNMAVKRREQTLQDYKRLQSKVEKYEEKERTGPVLAKLHQAREELRPVKEDFEAKNKQLLEEMPKFYSSRIDYFKPSFESLVRAQVRCCPPSIRQCQESLWWASSLQSIQGPTWV
;
A
#
# COMPACT_ATOMS: atom_id res chain seq x y z
N MET A 1 -14.55 4.46 29.17
CA MET A 1 -14.69 3.88 27.81
C MET A 1 -13.66 4.53 26.89
N PRO A 2 -12.44 3.97 26.77
CA PRO A 2 -11.86 3.90 25.43
C PRO A 2 -10.87 2.73 25.28
N GLY A 3 -11.12 1.86 24.32
CA GLY A 3 -10.23 0.75 24.00
C GLY A 3 -10.83 -0.11 22.90
N ALA A 4 -11.58 0.52 22.01
CA ALA A 4 -12.05 -0.17 20.83
C ALA A 4 -10.82 -0.29 19.91
N SER A 5 -10.38 -1.54 19.75
CA SER A 5 -9.14 -1.90 19.07
C SER A 5 -9.07 -1.22 17.70
N ILE A 6 -8.00 -0.46 17.45
CA ILE A 6 -7.83 0.34 16.22
C ILE A 6 -8.00 -0.54 14.98
N ALA A 7 -7.57 -1.79 15.06
CA ALA A 7 -7.72 -2.78 14.00
C ALA A 7 -9.16 -3.35 13.90
N LEU A 8 -9.80 -3.65 15.04
CA LEU A 8 -11.11 -4.31 15.04
C LEU A 8 -12.25 -3.38 14.58
N ILE A 9 -12.25 -2.09 14.97
CA ILE A 9 -13.30 -1.14 14.54
C ILE A 9 -13.24 -0.89 13.03
N CYS A 10 -12.05 -0.79 12.45
CA CYS A 10 -11.89 -0.50 11.03
C CYS A 10 -12.26 -1.69 10.13
N LEU A 11 -12.05 -2.93 10.60
CA LEU A 11 -12.33 -4.15 9.84
C LEU A 11 -13.76 -4.67 10.05
N THR A 12 -14.34 -4.57 11.25
CA THR A 12 -15.67 -5.14 11.54
C THR A 12 -16.85 -4.29 11.06
N ARG A 13 -16.67 -2.99 10.79
CA ARG A 13 -17.78 -2.11 10.38
C ARG A 13 -18.17 -2.18 8.90
N ARG A 14 -17.50 -2.99 8.06
CA ARG A 14 -17.79 -3.09 6.61
C ARG A 14 -17.38 -4.44 5.98
N VAL A 15 -17.64 -5.55 6.68
CA VAL A 15 -17.64 -6.91 6.08
C VAL A 15 -18.93 -7.63 6.51
N GLY A 16 -20.05 -6.92 6.43
CA GLY A 16 -21.40 -7.49 6.53
C GLY A 16 -22.16 -7.08 5.29
N GLY A 17 -22.51 -8.04 4.44
CA GLY A 17 -23.33 -7.80 3.25
C GLY A 17 -22.71 -8.22 1.93
N TRP A 18 -21.91 -9.28 1.88
CA TRP A 18 -21.57 -9.96 0.62
C TRP A 18 -21.86 -11.45 0.80
N GLY A 19 -23.08 -11.85 0.44
CA GLY A 19 -23.47 -13.26 0.34
C GLY A 19 -24.68 -13.61 1.20
N THR A 20 -25.88 -13.29 0.71
CA THR A 20 -26.97 -14.24 0.37
C THR A 20 -28.26 -13.44 0.21
N GLU A 21 -28.69 -13.20 -1.02
CA GLU A 21 -30.12 -13.05 -1.33
C GLU A 21 -30.48 -13.98 -2.49
N PRO A 22 -31.64 -14.66 -2.42
CA PRO A 22 -32.05 -15.67 -3.40
C PRO A 22 -32.72 -15.02 -4.62
N ALA A 23 -32.65 -15.75 -5.74
CA ALA A 23 -33.39 -15.44 -6.95
C ALA A 23 -34.90 -15.68 -6.77
N ALA A 24 -35.70 -14.66 -7.09
CA ALA A 24 -37.13 -14.67 -7.48
C ALA A 24 -37.54 -13.20 -7.66
N ALA A 25 -38.41 -12.72 -8.54
CA ALA A 25 -39.14 -13.19 -9.72
C ALA A 25 -39.65 -11.91 -10.42
N ALA A 26 -40.21 -12.04 -11.63
CA ALA A 26 -40.66 -10.98 -12.52
C ALA A 26 -41.93 -10.20 -12.07
N ASP A 27 -42.38 -9.30 -12.97
CA ASP A 27 -43.53 -8.37 -13.00
C ASP A 27 -43.37 -7.01 -12.31
N GLY A 28 -43.71 -5.86 -12.91
CA GLY A 28 -44.28 -5.55 -14.22
C GLY A 28 -44.86 -4.11 -14.22
N GLY A 29 -44.69 -3.38 -15.34
CA GLY A 29 -45.40 -2.12 -15.71
C GLY A 29 -45.13 -0.88 -14.84
N SER A 30 -45.31 0.37 -15.27
CA SER A 30 -45.57 1.01 -16.56
C SER A 30 -45.55 2.54 -16.32
N ASP A 31 -45.37 3.29 -17.41
CA ASP A 31 -45.81 4.66 -17.67
C ASP A 31 -44.91 5.91 -17.42
N LEU A 32 -44.58 6.53 -18.57
CA LEU A 32 -44.84 7.92 -19.03
C LEU A 32 -44.49 9.06 -18.05
N GLY A 33 -43.75 10.11 -18.40
CA GLY A 33 -43.52 10.79 -19.67
C GLY A 33 -43.37 12.29 -19.31
N GLY A 34 -42.66 13.10 -20.09
CA GLY A 34 -42.60 14.55 -19.83
C GLY A 34 -41.35 15.25 -20.35
N ASP A 35 -41.58 16.11 -21.32
CA ASP A 35 -40.67 16.69 -22.29
C ASP A 35 -40.23 18.13 -21.94
N THR A 36 -39.27 18.64 -22.72
CA THR A 36 -38.94 20.03 -23.06
C THR A 36 -38.03 20.88 -22.15
N GLY A 37 -37.04 21.53 -22.78
CA GLY A 37 -36.43 22.75 -22.24
C GLY A 37 -35.02 23.09 -22.72
N SER A 38 -34.86 23.52 -23.98
CA SER A 38 -33.66 24.16 -24.55
C SER A 38 -33.11 25.32 -23.71
N ARG A 39 -31.78 25.49 -23.66
CA ARG A 39 -31.18 26.83 -23.69
C ARG A 39 -29.76 26.86 -24.28
N VAL A 40 -29.63 27.76 -25.24
CA VAL A 40 -28.46 28.21 -25.99
C VAL A 40 -27.62 29.22 -25.19
N GLY A 41 -26.32 29.26 -25.49
CA GLY A 41 -25.40 30.36 -25.20
C GLY A 41 -24.19 29.87 -24.39
N GLY A 42 -22.94 30.14 -24.72
CA GLY A 42 -22.31 31.05 -25.66
C GLY A 42 -20.83 31.05 -25.26
N GLY A 43 -19.93 31.09 -26.23
CA GLY A 43 -18.52 30.73 -26.05
C GLY A 43 -17.70 31.64 -25.13
N ASN A 44 -16.51 31.16 -24.80
CA ASN A 44 -15.29 31.96 -24.84
C ASN A 44 -14.07 31.06 -25.10
N THR A 45 -13.37 31.46 -26.15
CA THR A 45 -12.04 31.07 -26.59
C THR A 45 -10.98 31.57 -25.61
N LEU A 46 -9.90 30.82 -25.41
CA LEU A 46 -8.47 31.23 -25.48
C LEU A 46 -7.57 30.25 -24.69
N GLU A 47 -6.28 30.25 -25.06
CA GLU A 47 -5.15 29.40 -24.67
C GLU A 47 -4.92 28.24 -25.65
N GLY A 48 -3.83 28.17 -26.41
CA GLY A 48 -2.54 28.85 -26.30
C GLY A 48 -1.44 27.82 -26.57
N GLY A 49 -0.47 28.20 -27.40
CA GLY A 49 0.51 27.32 -28.05
C GLY A 49 1.41 26.47 -27.15
N ALA A 50 1.94 25.44 -27.80
CA ALA A 50 2.99 24.52 -27.38
C ALA A 50 4.30 25.18 -26.90
N ALA A 51 5.01 24.50 -25.99
CA ALA A 51 6.46 24.25 -26.07
C ALA A 51 6.93 23.33 -24.92
N ALA A 52 7.75 22.34 -25.27
CA ALA A 52 8.49 21.48 -24.35
C ALA A 52 9.59 22.25 -23.58
N PRO A 53 10.15 21.65 -22.51
CA PRO A 53 11.60 21.46 -22.55
C PRO A 53 12.06 20.08 -22.07
N GLY A 54 13.21 19.70 -22.60
CA GLY A 54 13.81 18.38 -22.51
C GLY A 54 14.37 18.00 -21.15
N GLN A 55 14.47 16.69 -20.97
CA GLN A 55 15.16 16.02 -19.88
C GLN A 55 16.67 16.05 -20.16
N ALA A 56 17.46 16.45 -19.17
CA ALA A 56 18.88 16.19 -19.11
C ALA A 56 19.19 15.33 -17.88
N LEU A 57 19.75 14.18 -18.22
CA LEU A 57 20.16 13.02 -17.45
C LEU A 57 21.42 13.33 -16.61
N LEU A 58 21.40 13.09 -15.30
CA LEU A 58 22.62 12.96 -14.49
C LEU A 58 22.55 11.70 -13.62
N THR A 59 23.38 10.74 -14.00
CA THR A 59 23.65 9.47 -13.32
C THR A 59 24.70 9.64 -12.21
N PRO A 60 24.57 9.00 -11.04
CA PRO A 60 25.68 8.84 -10.11
C PRO A 60 26.53 7.59 -10.42
N LYS A 61 27.85 7.77 -10.45
CA LYS A 61 28.87 6.70 -10.56
C LYS A 61 29.20 6.07 -9.18
N PRO A 62 29.70 4.82 -9.15
CA PRO A 62 29.82 4.00 -7.95
C PRO A 62 31.13 4.22 -7.18
N ILE A 63 31.10 3.97 -5.87
CA ILE A 63 32.28 3.89 -4.99
C ILE A 63 32.62 2.41 -4.80
N THR A 64 33.84 2.05 -5.19
CA THR A 64 34.48 0.74 -5.03
C THR A 64 35.09 0.59 -3.63
N LYS A 65 35.11 -0.66 -3.17
CA LYS A 65 35.82 -1.14 -1.98
C LYS A 65 37.31 -1.19 -2.25
N ASP A 66 38.13 -1.00 -1.22
CA ASP A 66 39.40 -1.72 -1.12
C ASP A 66 39.78 -1.98 0.34
N GLU A 67 40.09 -3.25 0.60
CA GLU A 67 40.79 -3.76 1.78
C GLU A 67 42.29 -3.53 1.58
N THR A 68 43.03 -3.20 2.65
CA THR A 68 44.43 -3.61 2.71
C THR A 68 44.90 -3.80 4.15
N CYS A 69 45.39 -5.01 4.39
CA CYS A 69 46.12 -5.46 5.56
C CYS A 69 47.56 -4.90 5.49
N GLY A 70 48.13 -4.49 6.62
CA GLY A 70 49.52 -4.01 6.68
C GLY A 70 50.05 -4.06 8.11
N ALA A 71 50.75 -5.16 8.43
CA ALA A 71 51.55 -5.31 9.62
C ALA A 71 52.76 -4.35 9.59
N GLY A 72 53.07 -3.72 10.71
CA GLY A 72 54.23 -2.84 10.87
C GLY A 72 54.66 -2.78 12.33
N LEU A 73 55.63 -3.62 12.66
CA LEU A 73 56.45 -3.58 13.87
C LEU A 73 57.15 -2.23 13.99
N PHE A 74 57.04 -1.57 15.15
CA PHE A 74 58.08 -0.67 15.63
C PHE A 74 58.23 -0.86 17.13
N GLU A 75 59.40 -1.38 17.50
CA GLU A 75 59.91 -1.36 18.87
C GLU A 75 60.10 0.08 19.34
N ALA A 76 59.75 0.34 20.60
CA ALA A 76 60.39 1.37 21.40
C ALA A 76 60.43 0.90 22.85
N SER A 77 61.58 0.34 23.21
CA SER A 77 62.01 0.14 24.59
C SER A 77 62.23 1.50 25.26
N ILE A 78 61.50 1.80 26.34
CA ILE A 78 61.89 2.83 27.30
C ILE A 78 61.84 2.24 28.71
N ALA A 79 62.98 2.40 29.37
CA ALA A 79 63.46 1.77 30.57
C ALA A 79 62.60 2.02 31.83
N CYS A 80 62.57 1.01 32.69
CA CYS A 80 62.21 1.10 34.10
C CYS A 80 63.05 2.19 34.80
N SER A 81 62.37 3.11 35.47
CA SER A 81 62.95 3.84 36.61
C SER A 81 61.91 3.95 37.73
N HIS A 82 62.39 3.63 38.92
CA HIS A 82 61.71 3.59 40.21
C HIS A 82 60.94 4.88 40.55
N VAL A 83 59.70 4.74 41.06
CA VAL A 83 58.98 5.81 41.77
C VAL A 83 58.45 5.22 43.10
N PRO A 84 58.63 5.91 44.24
CA PRO A 84 58.49 5.30 45.56
C PRO A 84 57.04 5.13 46.02
N SER A 85 56.87 4.14 46.88
CA SER A 85 55.67 3.75 47.60
C SER A 85 55.17 4.85 48.55
N SER A 86 54.08 5.55 48.20
CA SER A 86 53.28 6.27 49.19
C SER A 86 51.80 6.34 48.80
N LEU A 87 50.99 5.70 49.64
CA LEU A 87 49.60 6.01 50.00
C LEU A 87 48.70 6.64 48.91
N PHE A 88 48.27 5.84 47.94
CA PHE A 88 46.97 6.08 47.30
C PHE A 88 45.89 5.37 48.10
N SER A 89 45.18 6.15 48.91
CA SER A 89 43.89 5.75 49.47
C SER A 89 42.97 5.32 48.33
N ARG A 90 42.62 4.03 48.34
CA ARG A 90 41.74 3.40 47.35
C ARG A 90 40.33 3.97 47.55
N ILE A 91 40.01 5.07 46.88
CA ILE A 91 38.63 5.56 46.77
C ILE A 91 37.82 4.38 46.20
N PRO A 92 36.81 3.85 46.92
CA PRO A 92 36.00 2.80 46.35
C PRO A 92 35.24 3.40 45.17
N PHE A 93 35.66 3.05 43.95
CA PHE A 93 34.83 3.22 42.77
C PHE A 93 33.53 2.47 43.05
N LYS A 94 32.46 3.21 43.38
CA LYS A 94 31.11 2.69 43.21
C LYS A 94 30.95 2.45 41.72
N ILE A 95 31.15 1.20 41.29
CA ILE A 95 30.66 0.69 40.02
C ILE A 95 29.17 1.01 40.04
N GLY A 96 28.79 2.10 39.37
CA GLY A 96 27.41 2.53 39.26
C GLY A 96 26.61 1.33 38.78
N GLN A 97 25.55 0.99 39.51
CA GLN A 97 24.66 -0.08 39.05
C GLN A 97 24.28 0.19 37.59
N PRO A 98 24.27 -0.83 36.71
CA PRO A 98 23.85 -0.63 35.34
C PRO A 98 22.50 0.07 35.36
N LYS A 99 22.43 1.26 34.74
CA LYS A 99 21.22 2.08 34.70
C LYS A 99 20.06 1.19 34.31
N LYS A 100 19.04 1.11 35.18
CA LYS A 100 17.87 0.26 34.95
C LYS A 100 17.25 0.70 33.63
N GLN A 101 17.36 -0.15 32.63
CA GLN A 101 16.86 0.17 31.30
C GLN A 101 15.34 0.22 31.38
N ILE A 102 14.77 1.38 31.08
CA ILE A 102 13.33 1.67 31.22
C ILE A 102 12.47 0.65 30.46
N VAL A 103 12.95 0.24 29.28
CA VAL A 103 12.36 -0.84 28.49
C VAL A 103 13.46 -1.87 28.22
N PRO A 104 13.22 -3.17 28.44
CA PRO A 104 14.18 -4.21 28.07
C PRO A 104 14.52 -4.14 26.58
N LYS A 105 15.81 -4.30 26.22
CA LYS A 105 16.27 -4.28 24.81
C LYS A 105 15.50 -5.27 23.93
N THR A 106 15.11 -6.41 24.49
CA THR A 106 14.33 -7.44 23.78
C THR A 106 12.98 -6.90 23.34
N VAL A 107 12.28 -6.18 24.22
CA VAL A 107 10.95 -5.60 23.93
C VAL A 107 11.03 -4.51 22.86
N GLU A 108 12.02 -3.62 22.94
CA GLU A 108 12.24 -2.61 21.88
C GLU A 108 12.56 -3.24 20.53
N ARG A 109 13.39 -4.29 20.52
CA ARG A 109 13.71 -5.00 19.28
C ARG A 109 12.49 -5.68 18.67
N ASP A 110 11.63 -6.27 19.50
CA ASP A 110 10.41 -6.92 19.01
C ASP A 110 9.38 -5.90 18.53
N PHE A 111 9.26 -4.75 19.20
CA PHE A 111 8.47 -3.61 18.72
C PHE A 111 8.93 -3.15 17.33
N GLU A 112 10.23 -2.87 17.16
CA GLU A 112 10.82 -2.41 15.90
C GLU A 112 10.61 -3.43 14.78
N ARG A 113 10.76 -4.73 15.08
CA ARG A 113 10.54 -5.82 14.14
C ARG A 113 9.09 -5.86 13.64
N GLU A 114 8.12 -5.80 14.55
CA GLU A 114 6.69 -5.88 14.19
C GLU A 114 6.22 -4.61 13.47
N TYR A 115 6.70 -3.44 13.89
CA TYR A 115 6.42 -2.18 13.21
C TYR A 115 7.04 -2.15 11.80
N GLY A 116 8.29 -2.61 11.65
CA GLY A 116 8.96 -2.71 10.34
C GLY A 116 8.22 -3.60 9.35
N LYS A 117 7.66 -4.74 9.80
CA LYS A 117 6.79 -5.59 8.98
C LYS A 117 5.54 -4.83 8.48
N LEU A 118 4.95 -3.99 9.34
CA LEU A 118 3.77 -3.21 8.99
C LEU A 118 4.08 -2.07 8.03
N GLN A 119 5.22 -1.40 8.17
CA GLN A 119 5.68 -0.41 7.19
C GLN A 119 5.87 -1.03 5.80
N GLN A 120 6.55 -2.19 5.74
CA GLN A 120 6.71 -2.93 4.49
C GLN A 120 5.35 -3.31 3.89
N LEU A 121 4.40 -3.75 4.72
CA LEU A 121 3.04 -4.08 4.29
C LEU A 121 2.29 -2.86 3.74
N GLU A 122 2.44 -1.69 4.37
CA GLU A 122 1.86 -0.42 3.90
C GLU A 122 2.35 -0.08 2.49
N ASP A 123 3.66 -0.12 2.29
CA ASP A 123 4.29 0.21 1.01
C ASP A 123 3.91 -0.79 -0.09
N GLN A 124 3.92 -2.08 0.23
CA GLN A 124 3.49 -3.14 -0.69
C GLN A 124 2.02 -3.00 -1.08
N THR A 125 1.14 -2.66 -0.13
CA THR A 125 -0.29 -2.47 -0.40
C THR A 125 -0.52 -1.27 -1.33
N LYS A 126 0.17 -0.14 -1.08
CA LYS A 126 0.09 1.05 -1.94
C LYS A 126 0.61 0.77 -3.35
N LYS A 127 1.72 0.06 -3.46
CA LYS A 127 2.30 -0.36 -4.75
C LYS A 127 1.32 -1.24 -5.51
N LEU A 128 0.79 -2.28 -4.86
CA LEU A 128 -0.19 -3.20 -5.46
C LEU A 128 -1.46 -2.46 -5.93
N GLN A 129 -1.96 -1.51 -5.13
CA GLN A 129 -3.10 -0.68 -5.51
C GLN A 129 -2.81 0.15 -6.78
N LYS A 130 -1.62 0.77 -6.86
CA LYS A 130 -1.20 1.57 -8.01
C LYS A 130 -1.06 0.71 -9.26
N ASP A 131 -0.44 -0.45 -9.12
CA ASP A 131 -0.20 -1.36 -10.25
C ASP A 131 -1.52 -1.99 -10.75
N MET A 132 -2.48 -2.27 -9.87
CA MET A 132 -3.81 -2.74 -10.26
C MET A 132 -4.58 -1.69 -11.07
N LYS A 133 -4.53 -0.41 -10.65
CA LYS A 133 -5.14 0.69 -11.42
C LYS A 133 -4.52 0.82 -12.81
N LYS A 134 -3.19 0.79 -12.90
CA LYS A 134 -2.50 0.84 -14.20
C LYS A 134 -2.90 -0.33 -15.10
N SER A 135 -3.05 -1.52 -14.55
CA SER A 135 -3.50 -2.70 -15.30
C SER A 135 -4.90 -2.49 -15.87
N THR A 136 -5.85 -1.99 -15.07
CA THR A 136 -7.21 -1.73 -15.55
C THR A 136 -7.27 -0.59 -16.57
N ASP A 137 -6.43 0.43 -16.42
CA ASP A 137 -6.34 1.53 -17.39
C ASP A 137 -5.79 1.04 -18.74
N ALA A 138 -4.79 0.13 -18.71
CA ALA A 138 -4.25 -0.51 -19.90
C ALA A 138 -5.29 -1.39 -20.61
N ASP A 139 -6.08 -2.16 -19.85
CA ASP A 139 -7.18 -2.95 -20.40
C ASP A 139 -8.20 -2.07 -21.17
N LEU A 140 -8.59 -0.94 -20.58
CA LEU A 140 -9.51 0.01 -21.22
C LEU A 140 -8.90 0.68 -22.46
N ALA A 141 -7.62 1.02 -22.42
CA ALA A 141 -6.94 1.62 -23.56
C ALA A 141 -6.86 0.64 -24.75
N MET A 142 -6.57 -0.63 -24.45
CA MET A 142 -6.52 -1.70 -25.45
C MET A 142 -7.90 -1.94 -26.07
N SER A 143 -8.96 -2.08 -25.27
CA SER A 143 -10.30 -2.36 -25.78
C SER A 143 -10.85 -1.21 -26.63
N LYS A 144 -10.63 0.03 -26.21
CA LYS A 144 -10.98 1.22 -27.01
C LYS A 144 -10.24 1.27 -28.34
N SER A 145 -8.96 0.90 -28.36
CA SER A 145 -8.18 0.86 -29.60
C SER A 145 -8.70 -0.22 -30.54
N ALA A 146 -9.08 -1.40 -30.02
CA ALA A 146 -9.67 -2.47 -30.81
C ALA A 146 -11.02 -2.07 -31.44
N VAL A 147 -11.90 -1.42 -30.66
CA VAL A 147 -13.17 -0.87 -31.19
C VAL A 147 -12.94 0.22 -32.23
N LYS A 148 -11.92 1.06 -32.05
CA LYS A 148 -11.58 2.08 -33.04
C LYS A 148 -11.15 1.44 -34.36
N ILE A 149 -10.28 0.44 -34.32
CA ILE A 149 -9.82 -0.28 -35.53
C ILE A 149 -11.03 -0.89 -36.28
N SER A 150 -11.95 -1.54 -35.59
CA SER A 150 -13.13 -2.13 -36.24
C SER A 150 -14.07 -1.08 -36.82
N SER A 151 -14.28 0.03 -36.10
CA SER A 151 -15.12 1.13 -36.56
C SER A 151 -14.52 1.83 -37.78
N ASP A 152 -13.20 2.07 -37.79
CA ASP A 152 -12.50 2.71 -38.90
C ASP A 152 -12.58 1.81 -40.16
N LEU A 153 -12.44 0.48 -39.99
CA LEU A 153 -12.63 -0.49 -41.08
C LEU A 153 -14.06 -0.46 -41.63
N LEU A 154 -15.07 -0.44 -40.76
CA LEU A 154 -16.48 -0.40 -41.15
C LEU A 154 -16.83 0.88 -41.92
N SER A 155 -16.19 2.01 -41.58
CA SER A 155 -16.40 3.30 -42.26
C SER A 155 -15.74 3.41 -43.63
N ASN A 156 -14.97 2.40 -44.05
CA ASN A 156 -14.29 2.42 -45.34
C ASN A 156 -15.31 2.20 -46.49
N PRO A 157 -15.39 3.10 -47.48
CA PRO A 157 -16.32 2.96 -48.62
C PRO A 157 -16.15 1.67 -49.43
N LEU A 158 -14.99 1.01 -49.33
CA LEU A 158 -14.76 -0.31 -49.96
C LEU A 158 -15.64 -1.41 -49.34
N CYS A 159 -16.08 -1.25 -48.09
CA CYS A 159 -16.96 -2.21 -47.42
C CYS A 159 -18.35 -2.24 -48.06
N GLU A 160 -18.88 -1.12 -48.52
CA GLU A 160 -20.23 -1.00 -49.10
C GLU A 160 -20.35 -1.63 -50.49
N GLN A 161 -19.22 -1.87 -51.17
CA GLN A 161 -19.19 -2.38 -52.54
C GLN A 161 -19.49 -3.88 -52.62
N GLU A 162 -19.15 -4.62 -51.57
CA GLU A 162 -19.31 -6.07 -51.49
C GLU A 162 -20.17 -6.44 -50.27
N PRO A 163 -21.46 -6.82 -50.46
CA PRO A 163 -22.39 -7.10 -49.36
C PRO A 163 -21.86 -8.15 -48.37
N SER A 164 -21.17 -9.17 -48.86
CA SER A 164 -20.57 -10.23 -48.04
C SER A 164 -19.43 -9.73 -47.15
N PHE A 165 -18.65 -8.77 -47.63
CA PHE A 165 -17.57 -8.14 -46.86
C PHE A 165 -18.11 -7.14 -45.83
N LEU A 166 -19.15 -6.38 -46.19
CA LEU A 166 -19.85 -5.52 -45.24
C LEU A 166 -20.39 -6.31 -44.04
N GLU A 167 -21.00 -7.47 -44.30
CA GLU A 167 -21.52 -8.35 -43.25
C GLU A 167 -20.42 -8.85 -42.32
N MET A 168 -19.28 -9.28 -42.86
CA MET A 168 -18.10 -9.69 -42.06
C MET A 168 -17.60 -8.56 -41.16
N VAL A 169 -17.37 -7.38 -41.72
CA VAL A 169 -16.80 -6.25 -40.98
C VAL A 169 -17.78 -5.74 -39.93
N THR A 170 -19.08 -5.79 -40.20
CA THR A 170 -20.14 -5.48 -39.23
C THR A 170 -20.16 -6.47 -38.06
N ALA A 171 -19.99 -7.77 -38.35
CA ALA A 171 -19.90 -8.81 -37.32
C ALA A 171 -18.64 -8.63 -36.45
N PHE A 172 -17.51 -8.30 -37.07
CA PHE A 172 -16.25 -8.01 -36.38
C PHE A 172 -16.37 -6.78 -35.47
N ASP A 173 -16.94 -5.67 -35.96
CA ASP A 173 -17.18 -4.47 -35.15
C ASP A 173 -18.11 -4.73 -33.97
N THR A 174 -19.18 -5.50 -34.20
CA THR A 174 -20.08 -5.94 -33.13
C THR A 174 -19.34 -6.78 -32.08
N ALA A 175 -18.46 -7.69 -32.51
CA ALA A 175 -17.64 -8.50 -31.60
C ALA A 175 -16.67 -7.63 -30.78
N MET A 176 -16.01 -6.65 -31.40
CA MET A 176 -15.10 -5.73 -30.72
C MET A 176 -15.84 -4.86 -29.69
N LYS A 177 -17.02 -4.33 -30.03
CA LYS A 177 -17.87 -3.57 -29.09
C LYS A 177 -18.35 -4.42 -27.91
N ARG A 178 -18.73 -5.69 -28.15
CA ARG A 178 -19.07 -6.64 -27.08
C ARG A 178 -17.88 -6.92 -26.15
N MET A 179 -16.69 -7.09 -26.72
CA MET A 179 -15.47 -7.29 -25.95
C MET A 179 -15.11 -6.05 -25.10
N ASP A 180 -15.32 -4.84 -25.61
CA ASP A 180 -15.15 -3.61 -24.83
C ASP A 180 -16.13 -3.52 -23.67
N SER A 181 -17.42 -3.77 -23.90
CA SER A 181 -18.43 -3.82 -22.83
C SER A 181 -18.06 -4.85 -21.74
N PHE A 182 -17.60 -6.03 -22.15
CA PHE A 182 -17.12 -7.05 -21.22
C PHE A 182 -15.90 -6.57 -20.41
N ASN A 183 -14.94 -5.91 -21.05
CA ASN A 183 -13.77 -5.35 -20.38
C ASN A 183 -14.15 -4.23 -19.40
N GLN A 184 -15.10 -3.37 -19.74
CA GLN A 184 -15.62 -2.34 -18.83
C GLN A 184 -16.21 -2.98 -17.56
N GLU A 185 -17.01 -4.05 -17.71
CA GLU A 185 -17.57 -4.78 -16.56
C GLU A 185 -16.47 -5.44 -15.71
N LYS A 186 -15.48 -6.07 -16.35
CA LYS A 186 -14.31 -6.63 -15.65
C LYS A 186 -13.58 -5.56 -14.83
N VAL A 187 -13.33 -4.38 -15.41
CA VAL A 187 -12.67 -3.25 -14.74
C VAL A 187 -13.50 -2.76 -13.56
N ASN A 188 -14.82 -2.62 -13.74
CA ASN A 188 -15.74 -2.24 -12.67
C ASN A 188 -15.73 -3.25 -11.51
N GLN A 189 -15.66 -4.54 -11.81
CA GLN A 189 -15.53 -5.59 -10.81
C GLN A 189 -14.20 -5.49 -10.06
N ILE A 190 -13.06 -5.40 -10.75
CA ILE A 190 -11.73 -5.27 -10.14
C ILE A 190 -11.65 -4.00 -9.26
N GLN A 191 -12.27 -2.91 -9.70
CA GLN A 191 -12.35 -1.68 -8.92
C GLN A 191 -13.02 -1.91 -7.56
N LYS A 192 -14.16 -2.60 -7.53
CA LYS A 192 -14.94 -2.90 -6.32
C LYS A 192 -14.30 -3.97 -5.45
N THR A 193 -13.76 -5.04 -6.04
CA THR A 193 -13.33 -6.24 -5.32
C THR A 193 -11.84 -6.25 -4.99
N VAL A 194 -11.02 -5.38 -5.58
CA VAL A 194 -9.56 -5.36 -5.36
C VAL A 194 -9.08 -3.97 -4.98
N ILE A 195 -9.31 -2.96 -5.84
CA ILE A 195 -8.74 -1.61 -5.66
C ILE A 195 -9.32 -0.93 -4.42
N GLU A 196 -10.62 -1.02 -4.22
CA GLU A 196 -11.30 -0.47 -3.05
C GLU A 196 -10.86 -1.11 -1.72
N PRO A 197 -10.85 -2.45 -1.57
CA PRO A 197 -10.30 -3.10 -0.38
C PRO A 197 -8.85 -2.69 -0.09
N LEU A 198 -7.97 -2.65 -1.10
CA LEU A 198 -6.58 -2.19 -0.93
C LEU A 198 -6.52 -0.74 -0.43
N LYS A 199 -7.38 0.14 -0.95
CA LYS A 199 -7.50 1.54 -0.48
C LYS A 199 -7.98 1.61 0.96
N LYS A 200 -9.00 0.82 1.33
CA LYS A 200 -9.57 0.75 2.69
C LYS A 200 -8.52 0.25 3.68
N PHE A 201 -7.80 -0.82 3.36
CA PHE A 201 -6.69 -1.31 4.18
C PHE A 201 -5.59 -0.27 4.37
N SER A 202 -5.19 0.40 3.28
CA SER A 202 -4.17 1.47 3.32
C SER A 202 -4.56 2.64 4.23
N SER A 203 -5.87 2.90 4.41
CA SER A 203 -6.36 4.01 5.24
C SER A 203 -6.19 3.79 6.76
N VAL A 204 -5.87 2.57 7.19
CA VAL A 204 -5.67 2.25 8.62
C VAL A 204 -4.28 2.67 9.11
N PHE A 205 -3.27 2.62 8.24
CA PHE A 205 -1.88 2.89 8.59
C PHE A 205 -1.60 4.29 9.17
N PRO A 206 -2.21 5.39 8.69
CA PRO A 206 -2.04 6.70 9.32
C PRO A 206 -2.37 6.71 10.81
N SER A 207 -3.43 6.00 11.23
CA SER A 207 -3.81 5.90 12.65
C SER A 207 -2.77 5.13 13.46
N LEU A 208 -2.30 3.99 12.93
CA LEU A 208 -1.22 3.20 13.53
C LEU A 208 0.06 4.04 13.69
N ASN A 209 0.50 4.72 12.63
CA ASN A 209 1.69 5.56 12.63
C ASN A 209 1.59 6.68 13.68
N MET A 210 0.40 7.25 13.88
CA MET A 210 0.18 8.23 14.95
C MET A 210 0.19 7.61 16.36
N ALA A 211 -0.29 6.39 16.54
CA ALA A 211 -0.20 5.67 17.81
C ALA A 211 1.26 5.36 18.18
N VAL A 212 2.06 4.91 17.21
CA VAL A 212 3.50 4.67 17.36
C VAL A 212 4.24 5.96 17.72
N LYS A 213 3.97 7.07 17.03
CA LYS A 213 4.51 8.40 17.38
C LYS A 213 4.15 8.82 18.81
N ARG A 214 2.91 8.60 19.23
CA ARG A 214 2.47 8.90 20.60
C ARG A 214 3.18 8.06 21.65
N ARG A 215 3.40 6.75 21.39
CA ARG A 215 4.20 5.89 22.26
C ARG A 215 5.63 6.43 22.39
N GLU A 216 6.27 6.77 21.27
CA GLU A 216 7.65 7.28 21.28
C GLU A 216 7.78 8.61 22.03
N GLN A 217 6.82 9.52 21.85
CA GLN A 217 6.78 10.77 22.60
C GLN A 217 6.67 10.52 24.11
N THR A 218 5.74 9.66 24.55
CA THR A 218 5.61 9.32 25.98
C THR A 218 6.85 8.59 26.51
N LEU A 219 7.54 7.78 25.71
CA LEU A 219 8.80 7.13 26.08
C LEU A 219 9.92 8.16 26.32
N GLN A 220 10.00 9.21 25.49
CA GLN A 220 10.96 10.30 25.68
C GLN A 220 10.68 11.08 26.97
N ASP A 221 9.40 11.40 27.23
CA ASP A 221 8.99 12.06 28.47
C ASP A 221 9.29 11.19 29.71
N TYR A 222 9.05 9.88 29.61
CA TYR A 222 9.42 8.91 30.64
C TYR A 222 10.94 8.92 30.89
N LYS A 223 11.77 8.78 29.84
CA LYS A 223 13.24 8.86 29.96
C LYS A 223 13.72 10.13 30.67
N ARG A 224 13.11 11.28 30.36
CA ARG A 224 13.42 12.57 30.99
C ARG A 224 13.08 12.59 32.48
N LEU A 225 11.87 12.17 32.86
CA LEU A 225 11.43 12.17 34.27
C LEU A 225 12.14 11.10 35.10
N GLN A 226 12.41 9.92 34.52
CA GLN A 226 13.20 8.87 35.16
C GLN A 226 14.61 9.38 35.50
N SER A 227 15.25 10.10 34.57
CA SER A 227 16.55 10.73 34.81
C SER A 227 16.49 11.79 35.93
N LYS A 228 15.36 12.49 36.10
CA LYS A 228 15.14 13.43 37.21
C LYS A 228 15.04 12.70 38.54
N VAL A 229 14.34 11.57 38.60
CA VAL A 229 14.27 10.71 39.80
C VAL A 229 15.66 10.18 40.18
N GLU A 230 16.39 9.58 39.25
CA GLU A 230 17.74 9.04 39.48
C GLU A 230 18.68 10.13 40.03
N LYS A 231 18.64 11.34 39.48
CA LYS A 231 19.42 12.49 39.97
C LYS A 231 19.13 12.89 41.43
N TYR A 232 17.92 12.67 41.95
CA TYR A 232 17.61 12.94 43.35
C TYR A 232 17.85 11.72 44.25
N GLU A 233 17.82 10.51 43.71
CA GLU A 233 18.17 9.27 44.42
C GLU A 233 19.67 9.18 44.73
N GLU A 234 20.52 9.71 43.85
CA GLU A 234 21.98 9.76 44.03
C GLU A 234 22.45 10.82 45.04
N LYS A 235 21.58 11.78 45.39
CA LYS A 235 21.90 12.84 46.36
C LYS A 235 21.80 12.36 47.80
N GLU A 236 22.50 13.06 48.70
CA GLU A 236 22.42 12.79 50.14
C GLU A 236 20.99 12.89 50.67
N ARG A 237 20.62 11.96 51.56
CA ARG A 237 19.28 11.81 52.11
C ARG A 237 18.97 12.84 53.21
N THR A 238 18.93 14.09 52.80
CA THR A 238 18.44 15.21 53.62
C THR A 238 16.93 15.37 53.43
N GLY A 239 16.24 15.95 54.43
CA GLY A 239 14.79 16.20 54.38
C GLY A 239 14.32 16.91 53.09
N PRO A 240 14.95 18.02 52.67
CA PRO A 240 14.59 18.71 51.43
C PRO A 240 14.80 17.87 50.15
N VAL A 241 15.81 17.00 50.11
CA VAL A 241 16.07 16.10 48.97
C VAL A 241 15.01 15.00 48.91
N LEU A 242 14.61 14.45 50.05
CA LEU A 242 13.54 13.43 50.13
C LEU A 242 12.20 13.98 49.65
N ALA A 243 11.86 15.22 50.00
CA ALA A 243 10.64 15.88 49.51
C ALA A 243 10.65 16.04 47.97
N LYS A 244 11.78 16.50 47.40
CA LYS A 244 11.94 16.64 45.94
C LYS A 244 11.92 15.29 45.21
N LEU A 245 12.51 14.25 45.81
CA LEU A 245 12.47 12.90 45.29
C LEU A 245 11.04 12.35 45.25
N HIS A 246 10.26 12.57 46.31
CA HIS A 246 8.85 12.18 46.35
C HIS A 246 8.06 12.88 45.24
N GLN A 247 8.18 14.20 45.12
CA GLN A 247 7.54 14.96 44.06
C GLN A 247 7.92 14.47 42.65
N ALA A 248 9.20 14.20 42.39
CA ALA A 248 9.66 13.68 41.10
C ALA A 248 9.09 12.28 40.79
N ARG A 249 8.86 11.44 41.82
CA ARG A 249 8.19 10.14 41.67
C ARG A 249 6.69 10.27 41.40
N GLU A 250 6.02 11.22 42.05
CA GLU A 250 4.61 11.53 41.77
C GLU A 250 4.41 12.02 40.33
N GLU A 251 5.29 12.90 39.84
CA GLU A 251 5.29 13.37 38.44
C GLU A 251 5.55 12.24 37.44
N LEU A 252 6.43 11.30 37.80
CA LEU A 252 6.81 10.19 36.94
C LEU A 252 5.70 9.14 36.79
N ARG A 253 4.97 8.84 37.87
CA ARG A 253 3.99 7.76 37.93
C ARG A 253 2.98 7.78 36.75
N PRO A 254 2.24 8.88 36.48
CA PRO A 254 1.24 8.88 35.41
C PRO A 254 1.87 8.72 34.01
N VAL A 255 3.08 9.25 33.79
CA VAL A 255 3.77 9.13 32.50
C VAL A 255 4.24 7.70 32.25
N LYS A 256 4.71 7.03 33.30
CA LYS A 256 5.08 5.61 33.24
C LYS A 256 3.87 4.74 32.91
N GLU A 257 2.76 4.93 33.62
CA GLU A 257 1.52 4.16 33.39
C GLU A 257 0.97 4.36 31.97
N ASP A 258 0.97 5.60 31.46
CA ASP A 258 0.55 5.92 30.10
C ASP A 258 1.48 5.29 29.03
N PHE A 259 2.80 5.31 29.24
CA PHE A 259 3.74 4.61 28.35
C PHE A 259 3.49 3.10 28.35
N GLU A 260 3.39 2.48 29.53
CA GLU A 260 3.19 1.04 29.66
C GLU A 260 1.89 0.59 28.99
N ALA A 261 0.81 1.37 29.15
CA ALA A 261 -0.47 1.13 28.48
C ALA A 261 -0.35 1.17 26.95
N LYS A 262 0.23 2.25 26.39
CA LYS A 262 0.44 2.40 24.94
C LYS A 262 1.37 1.32 24.37
N ASN A 263 2.46 1.02 25.09
CA ASN A 263 3.44 0.03 24.68
C ASN A 263 2.83 -1.37 24.64
N LYS A 264 2.09 -1.75 25.69
CA LYS A 264 1.38 -3.03 25.76
C LYS A 264 0.35 -3.15 24.63
N GLN A 265 -0.45 -2.11 24.42
CA GLN A 265 -1.45 -2.10 23.35
C GLN A 265 -0.82 -2.36 21.98
N LEU A 266 0.24 -1.62 21.62
CA LEU A 266 0.88 -1.77 20.31
C LEU A 266 1.54 -3.14 20.11
N LEU A 267 2.19 -3.67 21.16
CA LEU A 267 2.78 -5.01 21.13
C LEU A 267 1.74 -6.12 20.94
N GLU A 268 0.52 -5.92 21.42
CA GLU A 268 -0.59 -6.87 21.23
C GLU A 268 -1.29 -6.70 19.87
N GLU A 269 -1.48 -5.46 19.40
CA GLU A 269 -2.28 -5.15 18.22
C GLU A 269 -1.51 -5.30 16.90
N MET A 270 -0.23 -4.89 16.85
CA MET A 270 0.56 -4.93 15.60
C MET A 270 0.70 -6.35 15.02
N PRO A 271 1.04 -7.40 15.79
CA PRO A 271 1.17 -8.75 15.26
C PRO A 271 -0.17 -9.33 14.78
N LYS A 272 -1.27 -9.00 15.48
CA LYS A 272 -2.62 -9.41 15.09
C LYS A 272 -3.04 -8.75 13.78
N PHE A 273 -2.78 -7.45 13.65
CA PHE A 273 -3.04 -6.71 12.41
C PHE A 273 -2.24 -7.29 11.25
N TYR A 274 -0.95 -7.56 11.44
CA TYR A 274 -0.12 -8.20 10.40
C TYR A 274 -0.71 -9.57 10.00
N SER A 275 -1.08 -10.42 10.94
CA SER A 275 -1.62 -11.75 10.67
C SER A 275 -2.95 -11.70 9.91
N SER A 276 -3.82 -10.74 10.21
CA SER A 276 -5.13 -10.56 9.57
C SER A 276 -5.08 -10.25 8.07
N ARG A 277 -3.92 -9.85 7.53
CA ARG A 277 -3.75 -9.49 6.11
C ARG A 277 -4.15 -10.62 5.16
N ILE A 278 -3.94 -11.87 5.57
CA ILE A 278 -4.21 -13.05 4.73
C ILE A 278 -5.71 -13.16 4.51
N ASP A 279 -6.49 -13.21 5.59
CA ASP A 279 -7.94 -13.32 5.54
C ASP A 279 -8.58 -12.11 4.85
N TYR A 280 -7.97 -10.92 5.03
CA TYR A 280 -8.45 -9.71 4.38
C TYR A 280 -8.25 -9.71 2.86
N PHE A 281 -7.07 -10.11 2.36
CA PHE A 281 -6.76 -10.02 0.93
C PHE A 281 -7.19 -11.24 0.12
N LYS A 282 -7.35 -12.41 0.76
CA LYS A 282 -7.79 -13.64 0.10
C LYS A 282 -9.03 -13.46 -0.81
N PRO A 283 -10.16 -12.88 -0.35
CA PRO A 283 -11.32 -12.70 -1.21
C PRO A 283 -11.06 -11.76 -2.41
N SER A 284 -10.19 -10.76 -2.24
CA SER A 284 -9.79 -9.85 -3.33
C SER A 284 -9.01 -10.58 -4.41
N PHE A 285 -8.04 -11.42 -4.02
CA PHE A 285 -7.26 -12.23 -4.96
C PHE A 285 -8.13 -13.29 -5.67
N GLU A 286 -9.01 -13.98 -4.96
CA GLU A 286 -9.95 -14.92 -5.57
C GLU A 286 -10.86 -14.24 -6.60
N SER A 287 -11.38 -13.05 -6.26
CA SER A 287 -12.23 -12.27 -7.17
C SER A 287 -11.45 -11.80 -8.40
N LEU A 288 -10.19 -11.38 -8.23
CA LEU A 288 -9.31 -10.99 -9.33
C LEU A 288 -9.09 -12.14 -10.32
N VAL A 289 -8.70 -13.32 -9.81
CA VAL A 289 -8.48 -14.52 -10.64
C VAL A 289 -9.75 -14.90 -11.38
N ARG A 290 -10.93 -14.86 -10.71
CA ARG A 290 -12.22 -15.13 -11.35
C ARG A 290 -12.55 -14.10 -12.44
N ALA A 291 -12.28 -12.82 -12.23
CA ALA A 291 -12.50 -11.78 -13.23
C ALA A 291 -11.61 -12.00 -14.48
N GLN A 292 -10.34 -12.37 -14.28
CA GLN A 292 -9.43 -12.68 -15.38
C GLN A 292 -9.85 -13.94 -16.16
N VAL A 293 -10.20 -15.01 -15.44
CA VAL A 293 -10.62 -16.29 -16.04
C VAL A 293 -11.97 -16.18 -16.74
N ARG A 294 -12.87 -15.29 -16.32
CA ARG A 294 -14.10 -15.00 -17.07
C ARG A 294 -13.84 -14.24 -18.35
N CYS A 295 -12.75 -13.48 -18.44
CA CYS A 295 -12.41 -12.67 -19.61
C CYS A 295 -11.75 -13.45 -20.74
N CYS A 296 -10.93 -14.45 -20.41
CA CYS A 296 -10.14 -15.20 -21.38
C CYS A 296 -10.97 -16.13 -22.31
N PRO A 297 -11.99 -16.86 -21.84
CA PRO A 297 -12.80 -17.73 -22.69
C PRO A 297 -13.71 -16.98 -23.69
N PRO A 298 -14.42 -15.89 -23.32
CA PRO A 298 -15.22 -15.11 -24.27
C PRO A 298 -14.37 -14.42 -25.32
N SER A 299 -13.24 -13.79 -24.94
CA SER A 299 -12.38 -13.09 -25.90
C SER A 299 -11.74 -14.05 -26.92
N ILE A 300 -11.28 -15.22 -26.47
CA ILE A 300 -10.74 -16.26 -27.37
C ILE A 300 -11.86 -16.83 -28.26
N ARG A 301 -13.04 -17.12 -27.71
CA ARG A 301 -14.17 -17.63 -28.52
C ARG A 301 -14.65 -16.63 -29.56
N GLN A 302 -14.80 -15.35 -29.22
CA GLN A 302 -15.23 -14.32 -30.17
C GLN A 302 -14.19 -14.05 -31.26
N CYS A 303 -12.90 -14.07 -30.93
CA CYS A 303 -11.83 -14.00 -31.93
C CYS A 303 -11.78 -15.27 -32.79
N GLN A 304 -11.99 -16.46 -32.22
CA GLN A 304 -12.05 -17.72 -32.96
C GLN A 304 -13.28 -17.79 -33.88
N GLU A 305 -14.45 -17.33 -33.45
CA GLU A 305 -15.64 -17.21 -34.31
C GLU A 305 -15.36 -16.26 -35.48
N SER A 306 -14.76 -15.10 -35.22
CA SER A 306 -14.39 -14.15 -36.28
C SER A 306 -13.37 -14.74 -37.26
N LEU A 307 -12.38 -15.50 -36.78
CA LEU A 307 -11.40 -16.21 -37.62
C LEU A 307 -12.03 -17.37 -38.41
N TRP A 308 -12.94 -18.12 -37.80
CA TRP A 308 -13.66 -19.22 -38.45
C TRP A 308 -14.55 -18.72 -39.59
N TRP A 309 -15.22 -17.58 -39.38
CA TRP A 309 -15.95 -16.87 -40.45
C TRP A 309 -15.01 -16.39 -41.57
N ALA A 310 -13.88 -15.76 -41.21
CA ALA A 310 -12.89 -15.30 -42.19
C ALA A 310 -12.30 -16.46 -43.03
N SER A 311 -12.02 -17.61 -42.42
CA SER A 311 -11.54 -18.82 -43.13
C SER A 311 -12.62 -19.47 -44.00
N SER A 312 -13.90 -19.43 -43.61
CA SER A 312 -14.99 -19.97 -44.42
C SER A 312 -15.20 -19.19 -45.73
N LEU A 313 -14.94 -17.88 -45.73
CA LEU A 313 -15.02 -17.06 -46.95
C LEU A 313 -13.89 -17.34 -47.94
N GLN A 314 -12.70 -17.69 -47.45
CA GLN A 314 -11.58 -18.11 -48.29
C GLN A 314 -11.83 -19.48 -48.93
N SER A 315 -12.71 -20.30 -48.36
CA SER A 315 -13.14 -21.58 -48.92
C SER A 315 -14.33 -21.46 -49.90
N ILE A 316 -15.06 -20.33 -49.89
CA ILE A 316 -16.16 -20.05 -50.83
C ILE A 316 -15.66 -19.37 -52.11
N GLN A 317 -14.52 -18.66 -52.04
CA GLN A 317 -13.86 -18.06 -53.20
C GLN A 317 -12.67 -18.90 -53.71
N GLY A 318 -12.94 -19.96 -54.48
CA GLY A 318 -12.05 -20.43 -55.57
C GLY A 318 -12.13 -21.93 -55.94
N PRO A 319 -12.00 -22.34 -57.23
CA PRO A 319 -11.78 -21.54 -58.45
C PRO A 319 -12.87 -21.71 -59.55
N THR A 320 -13.27 -20.60 -60.18
CA THR A 320 -13.66 -20.61 -61.61
C THR A 320 -12.71 -19.70 -62.37
N TRP A 321 -11.66 -20.32 -62.90
CA TRP A 321 -10.88 -19.81 -64.02
C TRP A 321 -10.74 -20.95 -65.04
N VAL A 322 -11.63 -20.93 -66.05
CA VAL A 322 -11.32 -21.27 -67.44
C VAL A 322 -11.93 -20.15 -68.29
#